data_AF-L0GFM7-F1
#
_entry.id   AF-L0GFM7-F1
#
_cell.length_a   1.000
_cell.length_b   1.000
_cell.length_c   1.000
_cell.angle_alpha   90.00
_cell.angle_beta   90.00
_cell.angle_gamma   90.00
#
_symmetry.space_group_name_H-M   'P 1'
#
loop_
_entity.id
_entity.type
_entity.pdbx_description
1 polymer ?
#
loop_
_entity_poly.entity_id
_entity_poly.type
_entity_poly.pdbx_seq_one_letter_code
_entity_poly.pdbx_strand_id
1 'polypeptide(L)'
;MRTFFLLLWGVLSLTISTAALRTLWLEPSVGSGFALLLVVYYVVCFFQLIRAAYLPWGLLGAYRRSGYWLCLILLPLTLIPLHAAYQIWEQGGYVAVEASLHTEWLHLLLGWLQDALGYLGPLLVLGALGVGMALMLLRLLRGQVAR
;
A
#
# COMPACT_ATOMS: atom_id res chain seq x y z
N MET A 1 18.16 16.29 -14.93
CA MET A 1 17.00 15.43 -14.59
C MET A 1 17.08 14.82 -13.20
N ARG A 2 18.13 14.04 -12.84
CA ARG A 2 18.26 13.42 -11.51
C ARG A 2 18.06 14.36 -10.32
N THR A 3 18.69 15.54 -10.34
CA THR A 3 18.58 16.54 -9.27
C THR A 3 17.15 17.03 -9.07
N PHE A 4 16.38 17.21 -10.15
CA PHE A 4 14.97 17.61 -10.06
C PHE A 4 14.13 16.59 -9.31
N PHE A 5 14.26 15.29 -9.63
CA PHE A 5 13.52 14.24 -8.92
C PHE A 5 13.94 14.10 -7.46
N LEU A 6 15.22 14.31 -7.14
CA LEU A 6 15.69 14.32 -5.74
C LEU A 6 15.18 15.55 -4.98
N LEU A 7 15.14 16.72 -5.60
CA LEU A 7 14.56 17.92 -4.99
C LEU A 7 13.06 17.75 -4.77
N LEU A 8 12.32 17.25 -5.76
CA LEU A 8 10.89 16.95 -5.65
C LEU A 8 10.63 15.94 -4.54
N TRP A 9 11.40 14.84 -4.51
CA TRP A 9 11.34 13.86 -3.42
C TRP A 9 11.63 14.50 -2.06
N GLY A 10 12.66 15.34 -1.96
CA GLY A 10 13.03 15.99 -0.69
C GLY A 10 11.92 16.89 -0.17
N VAL A 11 11.34 17.73 -1.03
CA VAL A 11 10.21 18.61 -0.67
C VAL A 11 9.01 17.79 -0.23
N LEU A 12 8.59 16.79 -1.01
CA LEU A 12 7.44 15.93 -0.68
C LEU A 12 7.67 15.11 0.60
N SER A 13 8.88 14.60 0.80
CA SER A 13 9.25 13.82 1.99
C SER A 13 9.23 14.69 3.23
N LEU A 14 9.72 15.93 3.13
CA LEU A 14 9.72 16.88 4.24
C LEU A 14 8.28 17.27 4.62
N THR A 15 7.43 17.60 3.64
CA THR A 15 6.05 18.01 3.90
C THR A 15 5.26 16.89 4.56
N ILE A 16 5.32 15.67 4.03
CA ILE A 16 4.55 14.55 4.58
C ILE A 16 5.09 14.08 5.94
N SER A 17 6.41 14.11 6.15
CA SER A 17 7.02 13.75 7.44
C SER A 17 6.66 14.78 8.51
N THR A 18 6.66 16.07 8.17
CA THR A 18 6.26 17.14 9.10
C THR A 18 4.78 17.02 9.46
N ALA A 19 3.92 16.73 8.47
CA ALA A 19 2.50 16.49 8.71
C ALA A 19 2.27 15.29 9.65
N ALA A 20 2.94 14.17 9.41
CA ALA A 20 2.84 12.98 10.27
C ALA A 20 3.42 13.19 11.67
N LEU A 21 4.50 13.97 11.79
CA LEU A 21 5.05 14.32 13.10
C LEU A 21 4.10 15.24 13.87
N ARG A 22 3.45 16.17 13.17
CA ARG A 22 2.45 17.07 13.74
C ARG A 22 1.22 16.29 14.22
N THR A 23 0.73 15.32 13.45
CA THR A 23 -0.42 14.49 13.89
C THR A 23 -0.06 13.67 15.12
N LEU A 24 1.14 13.07 15.16
CA LEU A 24 1.63 12.37 16.35
C LEU A 24 1.76 13.30 17.57
N TRP A 25 2.19 14.53 17.38
CA TRP A 25 2.35 15.51 18.45
C TRP A 25 1.01 15.99 19.02
N LEU A 26 0.01 16.22 18.15
CA LEU A 26 -1.31 16.70 18.55
C LEU A 26 -2.16 15.58 19.16
N GLU A 27 -2.13 14.39 18.58
CA GLU A 27 -2.97 13.25 18.96
C GLU A 27 -2.13 11.96 19.02
N PRO A 28 -1.32 11.80 20.09
CA PRO A 28 -0.46 10.63 20.22
C PRO A 28 -1.30 9.37 20.39
N SER A 29 -1.28 8.53 19.35
CA SER A 29 -1.97 7.25 19.30
C SER A 29 -1.13 6.20 18.57
N VAL A 30 -1.50 4.93 18.72
CA VAL A 30 -0.88 3.83 17.95
C VAL A 30 -1.07 4.07 16.44
N GLY A 31 -2.23 4.59 16.04
CA GLY A 31 -2.52 4.94 14.65
C GLY A 31 -1.58 6.02 14.10
N SER A 32 -1.36 7.11 14.84
CA SER A 32 -0.42 8.16 14.43
C SER A 32 1.04 7.68 14.41
N GLY A 33 1.43 6.80 15.33
CA GLY A 33 2.76 6.18 15.33
C GLY A 33 2.96 5.27 14.11
N PHE A 34 1.96 4.45 13.78
CA PHE A 34 1.97 3.62 12.58
C PHE A 34 2.01 4.46 11.30
N ALA A 35 1.23 5.55 11.23
CA ALA A 35 1.25 6.48 10.11
C ALA A 35 2.64 7.11 9.90
N LEU A 36 3.31 7.53 10.97
CA LEU A 36 4.68 8.05 10.90
C LEU A 36 5.66 6.99 10.37
N LEU A 37 5.55 5.75 10.85
CA LEU A 37 6.38 4.63 10.38
C LEU A 37 6.15 4.36 8.88
N LEU A 38 4.89 4.40 8.43
CA LEU A 38 4.52 4.26 7.03
C LEU A 38 5.12 5.38 6.17
N VAL A 39 5.12 6.61 6.67
CA VAL A 39 5.75 7.76 5.99
C VAL A 39 7.25 7.55 5.84
N VAL A 40 7.94 7.19 6.93
CA VAL A 40 9.39 6.90 6.88
C VAL A 40 9.69 5.77 5.89
N TYR A 41 8.87 4.72 5.91
CA TYR A 41 8.96 3.61 4.97
C TYR A 41 8.86 4.07 3.51
N TYR A 42 7.86 4.88 3.16
CA TYR A 42 7.70 5.40 1.80
C TYR A 42 8.83 6.31 1.39
N VAL A 43 9.25 7.24 2.26
CA VAL A 43 10.36 8.16 1.99
C VAL A 43 11.61 7.38 1.58
N VAL A 44 11.95 6.32 2.33
CA VAL A 44 13.10 5.46 2.04
C VAL A 44 12.91 4.69 0.72
N CYS A 45 11.74 4.08 0.51
CA CYS A 45 11.48 3.28 -0.69
C CYS A 45 11.53 4.13 -1.97
N PHE A 46 10.93 5.32 -1.97
CA PHE A 46 10.97 6.23 -3.11
C PHE A 46 12.37 6.77 -3.39
N PHE A 47 13.14 7.10 -2.34
CA PHE A 47 14.53 7.51 -2.51
C PHE A 47 15.36 6.44 -3.23
N GLN A 48 15.20 5.19 -2.79
CA GLN A 48 15.94 4.07 -3.38
C GLN A 48 15.45 3.72 -4.78
N LEU A 49 14.15 3.87 -5.06
CA LEU A 49 13.59 3.76 -6.40
C LEU A 49 14.21 4.79 -7.35
N ILE A 50 14.27 6.06 -6.95
CA ILE A 50 14.91 7.14 -7.72
C ILE A 50 16.38 6.78 -7.95
N ARG A 51 17.10 6.36 -6.91
CA ARG A 51 18.50 5.97 -7.04
C ARG A 51 18.68 4.82 -8.04
N ALA A 52 17.83 3.79 -7.97
CA ALA A 52 17.85 2.65 -8.88
C ALA A 52 17.51 3.04 -10.33
N ALA A 53 16.59 3.98 -10.54
CA ALA A 53 16.20 4.45 -11.87
C ALA A 53 17.30 5.24 -12.60
N TYR A 54 18.22 5.86 -11.84
CA TYR A 54 19.31 6.67 -12.38
C TYR A 54 20.66 5.95 -12.47
N LEU A 55 20.74 4.64 -12.20
CA LEU A 55 21.98 3.88 -12.44
C LEU A 55 22.21 3.63 -13.95
N PRO A 56 23.45 3.72 -14.44
CA PRO A 56 23.76 3.50 -15.85
C PRO A 56 23.49 2.06 -16.29
N TRP A 57 22.87 1.92 -17.46
CA TRP A 57 22.35 0.67 -18.01
C TRP A 57 23.40 -0.44 -18.19
N GLY A 58 24.67 -0.07 -18.43
CA GLY A 58 25.77 -1.01 -18.70
C GLY A 58 26.50 -1.57 -17.47
N LEU A 59 26.20 -1.08 -16.25
CA LEU A 59 26.78 -1.58 -14.99
C LEU A 59 25.84 -2.54 -14.24
N LEU A 60 24.71 -2.88 -14.86
CA LEU A 60 23.60 -3.57 -14.22
C LEU A 60 23.49 -5.00 -14.79
N GLY A 61 24.18 -5.94 -14.14
CA GLY A 61 23.77 -7.35 -14.13
C GLY A 61 22.43 -7.52 -13.40
N ALA A 62 22.26 -8.58 -12.60
CA ALA A 62 21.06 -8.91 -11.79
C ALA A 62 20.53 -7.80 -10.84
N TYR A 63 21.13 -6.60 -10.85
CA TYR A 63 20.83 -5.45 -9.99
C TYR A 63 19.76 -4.49 -10.55
N ARG A 64 18.86 -4.94 -11.43
CA ARG A 64 17.71 -4.15 -11.91
C ARG A 64 16.61 -4.06 -10.83
N ARG A 65 16.95 -3.50 -9.66
CA ARG A 65 16.12 -3.49 -8.42
C ARG A 65 14.98 -2.45 -8.40
N SER A 66 14.65 -1.80 -9.51
CA SER A 66 13.51 -0.87 -9.53
C SER A 66 12.19 -1.60 -9.26
N GLY A 67 12.02 -2.82 -9.79
CA GLY A 67 10.87 -3.68 -9.50
C GLY A 67 10.77 -4.08 -8.03
N TYR A 68 11.91 -4.30 -7.37
CA TYR A 68 11.97 -4.58 -5.93
C TYR A 68 11.40 -3.41 -5.11
N TRP A 69 11.87 -2.18 -5.37
CA TRP A 69 11.38 -0.99 -4.67
C TRP A 69 9.92 -0.69 -4.99
N LEU A 70 9.48 -0.94 -6.23
CA LEU A 70 8.08 -0.83 -6.60
C LEU A 70 7.21 -1.82 -5.83
N CYS A 71 7.63 -3.09 -5.70
CA CYS A 71 6.90 -4.08 -4.92
C CYS A 71 6.78 -3.68 -3.44
N LEU A 72 7.85 -3.12 -2.87
CA LEU A 72 7.82 -2.58 -1.51
C LEU A 72 6.86 -1.40 -1.37
N ILE A 73 6.83 -0.47 -2.33
CA ILE A 73 5.87 0.65 -2.33
C ILE A 73 4.43 0.13 -2.40
N LEU A 74 4.18 -0.94 -3.17
CA LEU A 74 2.84 -1.50 -3.34
C LEU A 74 2.39 -2.38 -2.16
N LEU A 75 3.33 -2.88 -1.34
CA LEU A 75 3.02 -3.82 -0.27
C LEU A 75 1.99 -3.27 0.74
N PRO A 76 2.09 -2.04 1.26
CA PRO A 76 1.13 -1.53 2.23
C PRO A 76 -0.29 -1.33 1.67
N LEU A 77 -0.45 -1.18 0.34
CA LEU A 77 -1.78 -1.10 -0.28
C LEU A 77 -2.59 -2.39 -0.11
N THR A 78 -1.93 -3.52 0.10
CA THR A 78 -2.59 -4.80 0.39
C THR A 78 -3.33 -4.79 1.73
N LEU A 79 -3.00 -3.86 2.64
CA LEU A 79 -3.70 -3.68 3.90
C LEU A 79 -5.09 -3.06 3.74
N ILE A 80 -5.37 -2.37 2.63
CA ILE A 80 -6.68 -1.73 2.38
C ILE A 80 -7.82 -2.75 2.39
N PRO A 81 -7.81 -3.81 1.54
CA PRO A 81 -8.86 -4.82 1.57
C PRO A 81 -8.90 -5.60 2.89
N LEU A 82 -7.75 -5.81 3.55
CA LEU A 82 -7.69 -6.45 4.87
C LEU A 82 -8.36 -5.59 5.96
N HIS A 83 -8.16 -4.28 5.93
CA HIS A 83 -8.81 -3.35 6.84
C HIS A 83 -10.31 -3.28 6.58
N ALA A 84 -10.74 -3.29 5.31
CA ALA A 84 -12.15 -3.37 4.95
C ALA A 84 -12.78 -4.69 5.45
N ALA A 85 -12.10 -5.83 5.31
CA ALA A 85 -12.57 -7.10 5.87
C ALA A 85 -12.71 -7.06 7.40
N TYR A 86 -11.75 -6.42 8.09
CA TYR A 86 -11.81 -6.21 9.53
C TYR A 86 -13.03 -5.35 9.94
N GLN A 87 -13.31 -4.26 9.22
CA GLN A 87 -14.48 -3.43 9.49
C GLN A 87 -15.80 -4.19 9.30
N ILE A 88 -15.92 -5.01 8.25
CA ILE A 88 -17.10 -5.87 8.03
C ILE A 88 -17.29 -6.85 9.19
N TRP A 89 -16.19 -7.43 9.69
CA TRP A 89 -16.23 -8.32 10.84
C TRP A 89 -16.71 -7.61 12.11
N GLU A 90 -16.15 -6.42 12.39
CA GLU A 90 -16.50 -5.61 13.56
C GLU A 90 -17.96 -5.12 13.52
N GLN A 91 -18.44 -4.74 12.34
CA GLN A 91 -19.81 -4.27 12.13
C GLN A 91 -20.84 -5.41 11.99
N GLY A 92 -20.38 -6.66 11.88
CA GLY A 92 -21.25 -7.83 11.65
C GLY A 92 -21.93 -7.84 10.27
N GLY A 93 -21.44 -7.05 9.32
CA GLY A 93 -22.06 -6.87 8.03
C GLY A 93 -21.33 -5.86 7.15
N TYR A 94 -21.47 -6.01 5.84
CA TYR A 94 -21.02 -5.06 4.85
C TYR A 94 -22.00 -3.88 4.77
N VAL A 95 -21.46 -2.69 4.99
CA VAL A 95 -22.17 -1.43 4.81
C VAL A 95 -21.55 -0.71 3.62
N ALA A 96 -22.33 -0.48 2.57
CA ALA A 96 -21.88 0.28 1.42
C ALA A 96 -21.77 1.77 1.81
N VAL A 97 -20.54 2.30 1.78
CA VAL A 97 -20.30 3.76 1.82
C VAL A 97 -20.66 4.35 0.46
N GLU A 98 -21.07 5.62 0.40
CA GLU A 98 -21.43 6.34 -0.83
C GLU A 98 -20.47 6.00 -1.99
N ALA A 99 -21.01 5.26 -2.95
CA ALA A 99 -20.21 4.71 -4.04
C ALA A 99 -19.84 5.82 -5.01
N SER A 100 -18.55 5.93 -5.32
CA SER A 100 -18.14 6.59 -6.55
C SER A 100 -18.53 5.72 -7.75
N LEU A 101 -18.84 6.32 -8.91
CA LEU A 101 -19.18 5.61 -10.16
C LEU A 101 -18.21 4.49 -10.53
N HIS A 102 -16.93 4.60 -10.14
CA HIS A 102 -15.90 3.59 -10.45
C HIS A 102 -15.91 2.38 -9.51
N THR A 103 -16.60 2.48 -8.37
CA THR A 103 -16.66 1.45 -7.34
C THR A 103 -18.00 0.73 -7.26
N GLU A 104 -19.02 1.17 -8.01
CA GLU A 104 -20.38 0.61 -7.97
C GLU A 104 -20.42 -0.91 -8.21
N TRP A 105 -19.68 -1.41 -9.19
CA TRP A 105 -19.64 -2.84 -9.49
C TRP A 105 -19.09 -3.68 -8.33
N LEU A 106 -18.16 -3.12 -7.57
CA LEU A 106 -17.56 -3.77 -6.40
C LEU A 106 -18.57 -3.81 -5.25
N HIS A 107 -19.29 -2.71 -5.01
CA HIS A 107 -20.36 -2.66 -4.02
C HIS A 107 -21.49 -3.65 -4.35
N LEU A 108 -21.88 -3.76 -5.63
CA LEU A 108 -22.86 -4.73 -6.11
C LEU A 108 -22.39 -6.17 -5.88
N LEU A 109 -21.14 -6.48 -6.22
CA LEU A 109 -20.56 -7.81 -5.98
C LEU A 109 -20.56 -8.16 -4.49
N LEU A 110 -20.12 -7.23 -3.64
CA LEU A 110 -20.03 -7.45 -2.19
C LEU A 110 -21.42 -7.56 -1.55
N GLY A 111 -22.39 -6.77 -2.01
CA GLY A 111 -23.79 -6.88 -1.58
C GLY A 111 -24.39 -8.24 -1.97
N TRP A 112 -24.24 -8.65 -3.22
CA TRP A 112 -24.70 -9.97 -3.67
C TRP A 112 -24.07 -11.12 -2.86
N LEU A 113 -22.77 -11.00 -2.57
CA LEU A 113 -22.05 -12.00 -1.81
C LEU A 113 -22.51 -12.06 -0.35
N GLN A 114 -22.89 -10.91 0.22
CA GLN A 114 -23.52 -10.84 1.54
C GLN A 114 -24.90 -11.52 1.54
N ASP A 115 -25.70 -11.30 0.50
CA ASP A 115 -27.02 -11.93 0.40
C ASP A 115 -26.92 -13.45 0.26
N ALA A 116 -25.90 -13.94 -0.44
CA ALA A 116 -25.70 -15.37 -0.70
C ALA A 116 -25.06 -16.13 0.49
N LEU A 117 -24.07 -15.54 1.16
CA LEU A 117 -23.20 -16.22 2.14
C LEU A 117 -23.20 -15.54 3.52
N GLY A 118 -24.03 -14.52 3.74
CA GLY A 118 -23.94 -13.63 4.89
C GLY A 118 -22.66 -12.78 4.86
N TYR A 119 -22.35 -12.12 5.97
CA TYR A 119 -21.16 -11.26 6.10
C TYR A 119 -19.83 -11.99 5.87
N LEU A 120 -19.81 -13.33 5.94
CA LEU A 120 -18.65 -14.16 5.63
C LEU A 120 -18.21 -14.06 4.16
N GLY A 121 -19.14 -13.86 3.24
CA GLY A 121 -18.84 -13.74 1.82
C GLY A 121 -17.86 -12.59 1.54
N PRO A 122 -18.28 -11.33 1.78
CA PRO A 122 -17.43 -10.15 1.61
C PRO A 122 -16.09 -10.25 2.34
N LEU A 123 -16.13 -10.77 3.57
CA LEU A 123 -14.95 -10.96 4.42
C LEU A 123 -13.93 -11.89 3.77
N LEU A 124 -14.37 -13.05 3.25
CA LEU A 124 -13.49 -14.02 2.60
C LEU A 124 -12.89 -13.47 1.31
N VAL A 125 -13.67 -12.78 0.49
CA VAL A 125 -13.18 -12.21 -0.78
C VAL A 125 -12.16 -11.11 -0.53
N LEU A 126 -12.44 -10.17 0.38
CA LEU A 126 -11.52 -9.10 0.72
C LEU A 126 -10.25 -9.64 1.42
N GLY A 127 -10.40 -10.62 2.31
CA GLY A 127 -9.27 -11.31 2.94
C GLY A 127 -8.39 -12.03 1.92
N ALA A 128 -9.00 -12.79 1.00
CA ALA A 128 -8.28 -13.49 -0.05
C ALA A 128 -7.58 -12.53 -1.02
N LEU A 129 -8.21 -11.41 -1.37
CA LEU A 129 -7.59 -10.37 -2.20
C LEU A 129 -6.39 -9.73 -1.50
N GLY A 130 -6.54 -9.30 -0.25
CA GLY A 130 -5.45 -8.70 0.52
C GLY A 130 -4.26 -9.63 0.69
N VAL A 131 -4.50 -10.84 1.19
CA VAL A 131 -3.46 -11.86 1.39
C VAL A 131 -2.86 -12.32 0.05
N GLY A 132 -3.70 -12.54 -0.97
CA GLY A 132 -3.27 -12.97 -2.30
C GLY A 132 -2.34 -11.95 -2.96
N MET A 133 -2.69 -10.66 -2.92
CA MET A 133 -1.83 -9.59 -3.42
C MET A 133 -0.51 -9.49 -2.64
N ALA A 134 -0.57 -9.61 -1.30
CA ALA A 134 0.63 -9.59 -0.47
C ALA A 134 1.58 -10.75 -0.83
N LEU A 135 1.05 -11.97 -0.96
CA LEU A 135 1.83 -13.14 -1.35
C LEU A 135 2.40 -13.01 -2.77
N MET A 136 1.63 -12.46 -3.72
CA MET A 136 2.11 -12.19 -5.06
C MET A 136 3.28 -11.20 -5.06
N LEU A 137 3.15 -10.07 -4.35
CA LEU A 137 4.21 -9.07 -4.23
C LEU A 137 5.45 -9.65 -3.53
N LEU A 138 5.30 -10.48 -2.50
CA LEU A 138 6.40 -11.16 -1.83
C LEU A 138 7.10 -12.18 -2.75
N ARG A 139 6.34 -12.93 -3.56
CA ARG A 139 6.91 -13.84 -4.56
C ARG A 139 7.71 -13.08 -5.63
N LEU A 140 7.15 -11.97 -6.13
CA LEU A 140 7.85 -11.10 -7.08
C LEU A 140 9.13 -10.55 -6.45
N LEU A 141 9.06 -10.07 -5.21
CA LEU A 141 10.21 -9.55 -4.47
C LEU A 141 11.32 -10.61 -4.31
N ARG A 142 10.98 -11.86 -3.96
CA ARG A 142 11.96 -12.96 -3.92
C ARG A 142 12.61 -13.21 -5.29
N GLY A 143 11.83 -13.17 -6.36
CA GLY A 143 12.34 -13.28 -7.73
C GLY A 143 13.30 -12.16 -8.14
N GLN A 144 13.19 -10.98 -7.52
CA GLN A 144 14.09 -9.83 -7.74
C GLN A 144 15.35 -9.86 -6.86
N VAL A 145 15.40 -10.72 -5.84
CA VAL A 145 16.54 -10.87 -4.91
C VAL A 145 17.42 -12.07 -5.27
N ALA A 146 16.86 -13.09 -5.95
CA ALA A 146 17.56 -14.33 -6.28
C ALA A 146 18.17 -14.34 -7.69
N ARG A 147 19.46 -13.97 -7.79
CA ARG A 147 20.59 -14.69 -8.44
C ARG A 147 21.78 -13.74 -8.63
#